data_AF-F5LED6-F1
#
_entry.id   AF-F5LED6-F1
#
_cell.length_a   1.000
_cell.length_b   1.000
_cell.length_c   1.000
_cell.angle_alpha   90.00
_cell.angle_beta   90.00
_cell.angle_gamma   90.00
#
_symmetry.space_group_name_H-M   'P 1'
#
loop_
_entity.id
_entity.type
_entity.pdbx_description
1 polymer ?
#
loop_
_entity_poly.entity_id
_entity_poly.type
_entity_poly.pdbx_seq_one_letter_code
_entity_poly.pdbx_strand_id
1 'polypeptide(L)'
;ALWVLFAGRIIEGITGGSIGTIFAYFADIIPAEQRTKYFGWVSAVVGVGTVIGPTLGGLLAKFGYSAPMYFGAVITLVNVIYGFFFMPESLKKNNRLKEITFVRLNPFTQLANLLSMKNLRRLLVSAFLLWVPNGSLQAVLSQFTMDTFSWKPALIGLMFSIMGVQDIISQGFIMPKLLKKLNDKQIAILGMVSEIIG
;
A
#
# COMPACT_ATOMS: atom_id res chain seq x y z
N ALA A 1 -12.07 -18.25 17.42
CA ALA A 1 -13.37 -18.36 16.74
C ALA A 1 -13.31 -17.61 15.41
N LEU A 2 -13.90 -18.15 14.34
CA LEU A 2 -13.80 -17.60 12.98
C LEU A 2 -14.34 -16.17 12.85
N TRP A 3 -15.39 -15.82 13.62
CA TRP A 3 -15.97 -14.48 13.60
C TRP A 3 -14.97 -13.37 13.96
N VAL A 4 -13.96 -13.66 14.80
CA VAL A 4 -12.92 -12.69 15.19
C VAL A 4 -12.05 -12.33 13.99
N LEU A 5 -11.76 -13.29 13.11
CA LEU A 5 -10.99 -13.03 11.89
C LEU A 5 -11.81 -12.19 10.90
N PHE A 6 -13.11 -12.47 10.76
CA PHE A 6 -14.01 -11.64 9.94
C PHE A 6 -14.13 -10.22 10.47
N ALA A 7 -14.34 -10.05 11.77
CA ALA A 7 -14.37 -8.74 12.42
C ALA A 7 -13.05 -7.98 12.20
N GLY A 8 -11.91 -8.67 12.38
CA GLY A 8 -10.59 -8.10 12.10
C GLY A 8 -10.45 -7.61 10.66
N ARG A 9 -10.89 -8.39 9.67
CA ARG A 9 -10.85 -8.01 8.26
C ARG A 9 -11.76 -6.84 7.90
N ILE A 10 -12.93 -6.75 8.54
CA ILE A 10 -13.83 -5.59 8.37
C ILE A 10 -13.15 -4.32 8.90
N ILE A 11 -12.56 -4.39 10.10
CA ILE A 11 -11.84 -3.25 10.69
C ILE A 11 -10.66 -2.85 9.80
N GLU A 12 -9.85 -3.83 9.37
CA GLU A 12 -8.73 -3.62 8.46
C GLU A 12 -9.17 -2.93 7.16
N GLY A 13 -10.27 -3.39 6.56
CA GLY A 13 -10.86 -2.78 5.36
C GLY A 13 -11.32 -1.34 5.58
N ILE A 14 -11.99 -1.03 6.70
CA ILE A 14 -12.40 0.34 7.04
C ILE A 14 -11.18 1.25 7.22
N THR A 15 -10.09 0.72 7.77
CA THR A 15 -8.82 1.45 7.97
C THR A 15 -7.87 1.41 6.75
N GLY A 16 -8.26 0.74 5.66
CA GLY A 16 -7.40 0.49 4.50
C GLY A 16 -6.99 1.73 3.71
N GLY A 17 -7.63 2.88 3.95
CA GLY A 17 -7.32 4.16 3.31
C GLY A 17 -6.01 4.83 3.79
N SER A 18 -5.26 4.20 4.68
CA SER A 18 -4.06 4.76 5.34
C SER A 18 -2.97 5.19 4.36
N ILE A 19 -2.70 4.41 3.31
CA ILE A 19 -1.68 4.73 2.30
C ILE A 19 -2.04 6.03 1.57
N GLY A 20 -3.31 6.20 1.18
CA GLY A 20 -3.78 7.43 0.54
C GLY A 20 -3.64 8.65 1.44
N THR A 21 -3.92 8.50 2.74
CA THR A 21 -3.73 9.55 3.75
C THR A 21 -2.26 9.94 3.90
N ILE A 22 -1.33 8.97 3.87
CA ILE A 22 0.12 9.24 3.94
C ILE A 22 0.57 10.08 2.73
N PHE A 23 0.16 9.70 1.52
CA PHE A 23 0.50 10.46 0.32
C PHE A 23 -0.10 11.87 0.34
N ALA A 24 -1.34 12.03 0.83
CA ALA A 24 -1.96 13.35 1.00
C ALA A 24 -1.19 14.21 2.02
N TYR A 25 -0.84 13.63 3.17
CA TYR A 25 -0.05 14.31 4.20
C TYR A 25 1.28 14.83 3.64
N PHE A 26 2.04 13.97 2.96
CA PHE A 26 3.29 14.36 2.32
C PHE A 26 3.09 15.42 1.22
N ALA A 27 2.00 15.34 0.46
CA ALA A 27 1.68 16.36 -0.54
C ALA A 27 1.43 17.75 0.09
N ASP A 28 0.85 17.80 1.30
CA ASP A 28 0.57 19.04 2.01
C ASP A 28 1.83 19.70 2.58
N ILE A 29 2.79 18.92 3.08
CA ILE A 29 3.99 19.44 3.76
C ILE A 29 5.20 19.63 2.82
N ILE A 30 5.26 18.94 1.68
CA ILE A 30 6.43 18.97 0.78
C ILE A 30 6.18 19.84 -0.47
N PRO A 31 7.16 20.70 -0.86
CA PRO A 31 7.13 21.45 -2.11
C PRO A 31 6.96 20.56 -3.35
N ALA A 32 6.24 21.05 -4.36
CA ALA A 32 5.84 20.26 -5.53
C ALA A 32 7.03 19.59 -6.25
N GLU A 33 8.18 20.25 -6.29
CA GLU A 33 9.40 19.81 -6.98
C GLU A 33 10.05 18.60 -6.30
N GLN A 34 9.79 18.40 -5.00
CA GLN A 34 10.37 17.30 -4.22
C GLN A 34 9.40 16.15 -3.98
N ARG A 35 8.09 16.33 -4.21
CA ARG A 35 7.05 15.31 -3.92
C ARG A 35 7.38 13.96 -4.53
N THR A 36 7.79 13.94 -5.79
CA THR A 36 8.15 12.74 -6.52
C THR A 36 9.27 11.94 -5.82
N LYS A 37 10.27 12.62 -5.26
CA LYS A 37 11.34 11.98 -4.48
C LYS A 37 10.74 11.32 -3.23
N TYR A 38 9.99 12.07 -2.42
CA TYR A 38 9.43 11.54 -1.17
C TYR A 38 8.39 10.44 -1.39
N PHE A 39 7.58 10.53 -2.44
CA PHE A 39 6.68 9.45 -2.82
C PHE A 39 7.45 8.17 -3.16
N GLY A 40 8.60 8.29 -3.83
CA GLY A 40 9.52 7.17 -4.05
C GLY A 40 10.08 6.59 -2.74
N TRP A 41 10.44 7.44 -1.76
CA TRP A 41 10.87 6.96 -0.43
C TRP A 41 9.77 6.20 0.32
N VAL A 42 8.53 6.71 0.28
CA VAL A 42 7.37 6.02 0.87
C VAL A 42 7.19 4.64 0.24
N SER A 43 7.22 4.55 -1.10
CA SER A 43 7.15 3.27 -1.81
C SER A 43 8.31 2.32 -1.49
N ALA A 44 9.53 2.85 -1.30
CA ALA A 44 10.69 2.04 -0.90
C ALA A 44 10.51 1.45 0.51
N VAL A 45 9.98 2.23 1.47
CA VAL A 45 9.67 1.73 2.83
C VAL A 45 8.61 0.62 2.79
N VAL A 46 7.60 0.74 1.92
CA VAL A 46 6.61 -0.32 1.70
C VAL A 46 7.30 -1.60 1.21
N GLY A 47 8.20 -1.51 0.23
CA GLY A 47 8.97 -2.68 -0.25
C GLY A 47 9.84 -3.32 0.82
N VAL A 48 10.52 -2.51 1.65
CA VAL A 48 11.28 -3.00 2.81
C VAL A 48 10.36 -3.73 3.79
N GLY A 49 9.17 -3.19 4.05
CA GLY A 49 8.13 -3.82 4.87
C GLY A 49 7.70 -5.18 4.31
N THR A 50 7.52 -5.29 2.99
CA THR A 50 7.15 -6.55 2.31
C THR A 50 8.23 -7.63 2.42
N VAL A 51 9.52 -7.27 2.50
CA VAL A 51 10.60 -8.25 2.71
C VAL A 51 10.74 -8.65 4.18
N ILE A 52 10.76 -7.65 5.06
CA ILE A 52 10.98 -7.87 6.49
C ILE A 52 9.76 -8.53 7.15
N GLY A 53 8.55 -8.18 6.69
CA GLY A 53 7.28 -8.61 7.27
C GLY A 53 7.10 -10.13 7.34
N PRO A 54 7.13 -10.86 6.20
CA PRO A 54 7.00 -12.32 6.18
C PRO A 54 8.12 -13.02 6.95
N THR A 55 9.35 -12.48 6.88
CA THR A 55 10.51 -13.05 7.57
C THR A 55 10.35 -12.95 9.10
N LEU A 56 10.05 -11.76 9.62
CA LEU A 56 9.78 -11.56 11.05
C LEU A 56 8.52 -12.30 11.49
N GLY A 57 7.46 -12.26 10.69
CA GLY A 57 6.20 -12.95 10.97
C GLY A 57 6.37 -14.47 11.05
N GLY A 58 7.14 -15.07 10.13
CA GLY A 58 7.43 -16.50 10.14
C GLY A 58 8.32 -16.93 11.32
N LEU A 59 9.29 -16.10 11.71
CA LEU A 59 10.11 -16.34 12.91
C LEU A 59 9.26 -16.27 14.19
N LEU A 60 8.42 -15.25 14.31
CA LEU A 60 7.54 -15.06 15.46
C LEU A 60 6.44 -16.13 15.53
N ALA A 61 5.97 -16.64 14.39
CA ALA A 61 4.98 -17.71 14.34
C ALA A 61 5.47 -19.02 14.99
N LYS A 62 6.79 -19.22 15.14
CA LYS A 62 7.35 -20.37 15.90
C LYS A 62 6.95 -20.35 17.38
N PHE A 63 6.68 -19.18 17.93
CA PHE A 63 6.21 -19.00 19.32
C PHE A 63 4.68 -19.08 19.44
N GLY A 64 3.98 -19.37 18.34
CA GLY A 64 2.52 -19.49 18.25
C GLY A 64 1.95 -18.57 17.17
N TYR A 65 0.85 -19.00 16.55
CA TYR A 65 0.19 -18.26 15.46
C TYR A 65 -0.30 -16.86 15.86
N SER A 66 -0.51 -16.62 17.16
CA SER A 66 -0.94 -15.32 17.69
C SER A 66 0.23 -14.35 17.94
N ALA A 67 1.47 -14.83 18.06
CA ALA A 67 2.62 -13.99 18.40
C ALA A 67 2.91 -12.88 17.35
N PRO A 68 2.85 -13.15 16.02
CA PRO A 68 2.97 -12.10 15.01
C PRO A 68 1.87 -11.04 15.11
N MET A 69 0.65 -11.43 15.48
CA MET A 69 -0.48 -10.51 15.62
C MET A 69 -0.27 -9.55 16.79
N TYR A 70 0.16 -10.05 17.95
CA TYR A 70 0.48 -9.21 19.10
C TYR A 70 1.64 -8.27 18.81
N PHE A 71 2.69 -8.76 18.14
CA PHE A 71 3.83 -7.92 17.75
C PHE A 71 3.41 -6.77 16.82
N GLY A 72 2.59 -7.06 15.81
CA GLY A 72 2.01 -6.04 14.93
C GLY A 72 1.14 -5.02 15.68
N ALA A 73 0.36 -5.47 16.68
CA ALA A 73 -0.44 -4.59 17.52
C ALA A 73 0.44 -3.63 18.35
N VAL A 74 1.55 -4.11 18.93
CA VAL A 74 2.49 -3.26 19.69
C VAL A 74 3.13 -2.21 18.79
N ILE A 75 3.63 -2.61 17.61
CA ILE A 75 4.21 -1.65 16.64
C ILE A 75 3.19 -0.59 16.25
N THR A 76 1.95 -1.00 15.99
CA THR A 76 0.87 -0.08 15.62
C THR A 76 0.58 0.90 16.75
N LEU A 77 0.54 0.44 18.00
CA LEU A 77 0.34 1.29 19.17
C LEU A 77 1.47 2.31 19.34
N VAL A 78 2.72 1.88 19.15
CA VAL A 78 3.89 2.78 19.19
C VAL A 78 3.79 3.84 18.08
N ASN A 79 3.38 3.46 16.87
CA ASN A 79 3.17 4.41 15.77
C ASN A 79 2.06 5.43 16.08
N VAL A 80 0.98 5.01 16.73
CA VAL A 80 -0.11 5.92 17.16
C VAL A 80 0.40 6.91 18.19
N ILE A 81 1.13 6.44 19.21
CA ILE A 81 1.72 7.31 20.24
C ILE A 81 2.69 8.31 19.59
N TYR A 82 3.58 7.83 18.72
CA TYR A 82 4.54 8.68 18.03
C TYR A 82 3.84 9.72 17.14
N GLY A 83 2.85 9.30 16.35
CA GLY A 83 2.05 10.19 15.52
C GLY A 83 1.33 11.27 16.32
N PHE A 84 0.76 10.90 17.48
CA PHE A 84 0.05 11.84 18.35
C PHE A 84 0.96 12.93 18.93
N PHE A 85 2.20 12.60 19.31
CA PHE A 85 3.11 13.56 19.93
C PHE A 85 4.00 14.33 18.94
N PHE A 86 4.44 13.70 17.85
CA PHE A 86 5.48 14.25 16.98
C PHE A 86 5.00 14.71 15.60
N MET A 87 3.82 14.28 15.14
CA MET A 87 3.37 14.58 13.78
C MET A 87 2.68 15.95 13.74
N PRO A 88 3.23 16.94 13.02
CA PRO A 88 2.58 18.24 12.90
C PRO A 88 1.32 18.12 12.04
N GLU A 89 0.32 18.92 12.36
CA GLU A 89 -0.90 19.05 11.56
C GLU A 89 -0.56 19.59 10.16
N SER A 90 -0.78 18.77 9.11
CA SER A 90 -0.41 19.12 7.73
C SER A 90 -1.29 20.23 7.17
N LEU A 91 -2.54 20.31 7.61
CA LEU A 91 -3.50 21.25 7.04
C LEU A 91 -3.46 22.60 7.75
N LYS A 92 -3.27 23.67 6.97
CA LYS A 92 -3.45 25.06 7.44
C LYS A 92 -4.88 25.24 7.97
N LYS A 93 -5.06 25.98 9.06
CA LYS A 93 -6.38 26.25 9.69
C LYS A 93 -7.48 26.65 8.70
N ASN A 94 -7.15 27.37 7.62
CA ASN A 94 -8.10 27.83 6.61
C ASN A 94 -8.58 26.74 5.64
N ASN A 95 -7.82 25.65 5.49
CA ASN A 95 -8.19 24.52 4.63
C ASN A 95 -8.94 23.44 5.40
N ARG A 96 -9.01 23.55 6.74
CA ARG A 96 -9.66 22.55 7.60
C ARG A 96 -11.17 22.61 7.40
N LEU A 97 -11.78 21.43 7.33
CA LEU A 97 -13.23 21.33 7.32
C LEU A 97 -13.77 21.84 8.65
N LYS A 98 -14.59 22.90 8.59
CA LYS A 98 -15.27 23.46 9.77
C LYS A 98 -16.34 22.52 10.30
N GLU A 99 -16.97 21.74 9.41
CA GLU A 99 -17.97 20.73 9.75
C GLU A 99 -17.81 19.51 8.82
N ILE A 100 -17.93 18.31 9.40
CA ILE A 100 -17.97 17.05 8.64
C ILE A 100 -19.44 16.78 8.32
N THR A 101 -19.90 17.20 7.13
CA THR A 101 -21.26 16.89 6.68
C THR A 101 -21.40 15.38 6.41
N PHE A 102 -22.49 14.76 6.87
CA PHE A 102 -22.80 13.33 6.63
C PHE A 102 -22.78 12.93 5.15
N VAL A 103 -23.11 13.86 4.24
CA VAL A 103 -23.03 13.65 2.79
C VAL A 103 -21.59 13.42 2.32
N ARG A 104 -20.60 14.07 2.94
CA ARG A 104 -19.17 13.85 2.63
C ARG A 104 -18.63 12.56 3.23
N LEU A 105 -19.28 11.98 4.24
CA LEU A 105 -18.91 10.66 4.77
C LEU A 105 -19.33 9.52 3.84
N ASN A 106 -20.18 9.77 2.85
CA ASN A 106 -20.66 8.73 1.93
C ASN A 106 -19.62 8.45 0.82
N PRO A 107 -18.90 7.31 0.89
CA PRO A 107 -17.84 6.99 -0.08
C PRO A 107 -18.38 6.79 -1.49
N PHE A 108 -19.63 6.37 -1.65
CA PHE A 108 -20.25 6.14 -2.96
C PHE A 108 -20.48 7.46 -3.71
N THR A 109 -20.90 8.51 -3.01
CA THR A 109 -21.09 9.83 -3.63
C THR A 109 -19.76 10.47 -4.04
N GLN A 110 -18.72 10.30 -3.23
CA GLN A 110 -17.38 10.74 -3.58
C GLN A 110 -16.84 9.99 -4.80
N LEU A 111 -17.00 8.66 -4.83
CA LEU A 111 -16.60 7.83 -5.95
C LEU A 111 -17.35 8.21 -7.24
N ALA A 112 -18.67 8.44 -7.17
CA ALA A 112 -19.48 8.86 -8.31
C ALA A 112 -19.02 10.22 -8.87
N ASN A 113 -18.70 11.17 -7.98
CA ASN A 113 -18.18 12.49 -8.38
C ASN A 113 -16.79 12.38 -9.03
N LEU A 114 -15.89 11.54 -8.50
CA LEU A 114 -14.57 11.29 -9.07
C LEU A 114 -14.67 10.60 -10.44
N LEU A 115 -15.59 9.64 -10.59
CA LEU A 115 -15.86 8.95 -11.86
C LEU A 115 -16.55 9.85 -12.89
N SER A 116 -17.19 10.94 -12.48
CA SER A 116 -17.79 11.91 -13.40
C SER A 116 -16.73 12.79 -14.10
N MET A 117 -15.52 12.87 -13.56
CA MET A 117 -14.42 13.63 -14.16
C MET A 117 -13.76 12.85 -15.31
N LYS A 118 -13.97 13.27 -16.56
CA LYS A 118 -13.57 12.52 -17.78
C LYS A 118 -12.11 12.06 -17.83
N ASN A 119 -11.16 12.89 -17.40
CA ASN A 119 -9.73 12.54 -17.37
C ASN A 119 -9.39 11.62 -16.19
N LEU A 120 -9.98 11.87 -15.03
CA LEU A 120 -9.72 11.09 -13.81
C LEU A 120 -10.34 9.69 -13.90
N ARG A 121 -11.53 9.57 -14.51
CA ARG A 121 -12.20 8.29 -14.75
C ARG A 121 -11.31 7.31 -15.51
N ARG A 122 -10.65 7.77 -16.59
CA ARG A 122 -9.76 6.91 -17.38
C ARG A 122 -8.57 6.42 -16.56
N LEU A 123 -7.97 7.30 -15.76
CA LEU A 123 -6.85 6.96 -14.88
C LEU A 123 -7.28 5.98 -13.79
N LEU A 124 -8.41 6.23 -13.12
CA LEU A 124 -8.95 5.37 -12.06
C LEU A 124 -9.34 4.00 -12.58
N VAL A 125 -10.01 3.91 -13.74
CA VAL A 125 -10.35 2.63 -14.35
C VAL A 125 -9.10 1.87 -14.76
N SER A 126 -8.08 2.55 -15.32
CA SER A 126 -6.81 1.91 -15.66
C SER A 126 -6.14 1.36 -14.41
N ALA A 127 -6.01 2.16 -13.35
CA ALA A 127 -5.44 1.72 -12.08
C ALA A 127 -6.24 0.56 -11.48
N PHE A 128 -7.57 0.62 -11.49
CA PHE A 128 -8.42 -0.48 -11.01
C PHE A 128 -8.16 -1.78 -11.78
N LEU A 129 -8.08 -1.71 -13.11
CA LEU A 129 -7.81 -2.87 -13.96
C LEU A 129 -6.41 -3.46 -13.74
N LEU A 130 -5.43 -2.68 -13.29
CA LEU A 130 -4.10 -3.19 -12.92
C LEU A 130 -4.08 -3.80 -11.51
N TRP A 131 -4.74 -3.15 -10.55
CA TRP A 131 -4.70 -3.57 -9.15
C TRP A 131 -5.57 -4.81 -8.87
N VAL A 132 -6.67 -5.00 -9.59
CA VAL A 132 -7.56 -6.16 -9.38
C VAL A 132 -6.86 -7.51 -9.67
N PRO A 133 -6.22 -7.71 -10.84
CA PRO A 133 -5.44 -8.92 -11.09
C PRO A 133 -4.29 -9.09 -10.10
N ASN A 134 -3.57 -8.00 -9.79
CA ASN A 134 -2.44 -8.07 -8.85
C ASN A 134 -2.87 -8.53 -7.45
N GLY A 135 -3.95 -7.94 -6.91
CA GLY A 135 -4.48 -8.34 -5.60
C GLY A 135 -5.04 -9.77 -5.60
N SER A 136 -5.68 -10.19 -6.70
CA SER A 136 -6.17 -11.56 -6.85
C SER A 136 -5.01 -12.57 -6.87
N LEU A 137 -3.93 -12.24 -7.60
CA LEU A 137 -2.73 -13.06 -7.66
C LEU A 137 -2.11 -13.17 -6.27
N GLN A 138 -1.89 -12.07 -5.56
CA GLN A 138 -1.32 -12.12 -4.19
C GLN A 138 -2.17 -12.98 -3.22
N ALA A 139 -3.49 -12.88 -3.30
CA ALA A 139 -4.39 -13.63 -2.42
C ALA A 139 -4.36 -15.15 -2.69
N VAL A 140 -4.27 -15.56 -3.96
CA VAL A 140 -4.41 -16.97 -4.37
C VAL A 140 -3.06 -17.66 -4.55
N LEU A 141 -1.98 -16.93 -4.83
CA LEU A 141 -0.67 -17.49 -5.21
C LEU A 141 -0.11 -18.48 -4.17
N SER A 142 -0.23 -18.16 -2.88
CA SER A 142 0.22 -19.07 -1.81
C SER A 142 -0.56 -20.39 -1.83
N GLN A 143 -1.89 -20.31 -1.97
CA GLN A 143 -2.76 -21.48 -2.01
C GLN A 143 -2.54 -22.29 -3.29
N PHE A 144 -2.47 -21.62 -4.44
CA PHE A 144 -2.24 -22.22 -5.75
C PHE A 144 -0.91 -22.99 -5.81
N THR A 145 0.16 -22.43 -5.25
CA THR A 145 1.48 -23.10 -5.21
C THR A 145 1.51 -24.30 -4.27
N MET A 146 0.76 -24.25 -3.16
CA MET A 146 0.56 -25.43 -2.30
C MET A 146 -0.23 -26.53 -3.02
N ASP A 147 -1.37 -26.18 -3.62
CA ASP A 147 -2.30 -27.17 -4.18
C ASP A 147 -1.79 -27.77 -5.51
N THR A 148 -1.16 -26.97 -6.37
CA THR A 148 -0.73 -27.40 -7.71
C THR A 148 0.68 -28.00 -7.70
N PHE A 149 1.61 -27.39 -6.97
CA PHE A 149 3.02 -27.78 -7.00
C PHE A 149 3.47 -28.50 -5.71
N SER A 150 2.59 -28.68 -4.72
CA SER A 150 2.93 -29.26 -3.41
C SER A 150 4.11 -28.55 -2.74
N TRP A 151 4.23 -27.23 -2.96
CA TRP A 151 5.34 -26.45 -2.40
C TRP A 151 5.25 -26.40 -0.87
N LYS A 152 6.39 -26.62 -0.23
CA LYS A 152 6.53 -26.44 1.22
C LYS A 152 6.41 -24.94 1.56
N PRO A 153 5.86 -24.56 2.73
CA PRO A 153 5.74 -23.16 3.15
C PRO A 153 7.06 -22.35 3.08
N ALA A 154 8.20 -23.01 3.28
CA ALA A 154 9.52 -22.41 3.15
C ALA A 154 9.84 -21.90 1.73
N LEU A 155 9.44 -22.63 0.69
CA LEU A 155 9.65 -22.23 -0.71
C LEU A 155 8.75 -21.05 -1.09
N ILE A 156 7.51 -21.05 -0.59
CA ILE A 156 6.56 -19.95 -0.77
C ILE A 156 7.10 -18.67 -0.11
N GLY A 157 7.61 -18.77 1.11
CA GLY A 157 8.27 -17.65 1.79
C GLY A 157 9.49 -17.13 1.04
N LEU A 158 10.30 -18.02 0.46
CA LEU A 158 11.45 -17.64 -0.37
C LEU A 158 11.03 -16.91 -1.65
N MET A 159 9.96 -17.35 -2.32
CA MET A 159 9.41 -16.66 -3.48
C MET A 159 8.94 -15.24 -3.14
N PHE A 160 8.15 -15.06 -2.07
CA PHE A 160 7.74 -13.71 -1.62
C PHE A 160 8.95 -12.85 -1.22
N SER A 161 10.00 -13.45 -0.67
CA SER A 161 11.24 -12.74 -0.36
C SER A 161 11.94 -12.24 -1.63
N ILE A 162 12.00 -13.06 -2.68
CA ILE A 162 12.56 -12.67 -3.99
C ILE A 162 11.73 -11.52 -4.60
N MET A 163 10.40 -11.64 -4.58
CA MET A 163 9.50 -10.58 -5.06
C MET A 163 9.72 -9.27 -4.30
N GLY A 164 9.81 -9.32 -2.97
CA GLY A 164 10.09 -8.12 -2.17
C GLY A 164 11.47 -7.51 -2.45
N VAL A 165 12.51 -8.33 -2.68
CA VAL A 165 13.84 -7.82 -3.08
C VAL A 165 13.77 -7.15 -4.45
N GLN A 166 13.03 -7.73 -5.40
CA GLN A 166 12.77 -7.12 -6.69
C GLN A 166 12.05 -5.77 -6.54
N ASP A 167 11.06 -5.69 -5.66
CA ASP A 167 10.35 -4.43 -5.36
C ASP A 167 11.29 -3.37 -4.77
N ILE A 168 12.16 -3.76 -3.82
CA ILE A 168 13.16 -2.84 -3.24
C ILE A 168 14.12 -2.33 -4.32
N ILE A 169 14.62 -3.21 -5.19
CA ILE A 169 15.53 -2.81 -6.28
C ILE A 169 14.79 -1.89 -7.27
N SER A 170 13.55 -2.22 -7.61
CA SER A 170 12.73 -1.44 -8.53
C SER A 170 12.43 -0.04 -7.98
N GLN A 171 11.89 0.05 -6.77
CA GLN A 171 11.53 1.32 -6.13
C GLN A 171 12.76 2.14 -5.68
N GLY A 172 13.83 1.47 -5.23
CA GLY A 172 15.02 2.11 -4.68
C GLY A 172 16.05 2.55 -5.72
N PHE A 173 16.20 1.80 -6.82
CA PHE A 173 17.26 2.06 -7.80
C PHE A 173 16.75 2.39 -9.20
N ILE A 174 15.74 1.67 -9.67
CA ILE A 174 15.21 1.84 -11.04
C ILE A 174 14.35 3.11 -11.11
N MET A 175 13.39 3.26 -10.18
CA MET A 175 12.45 4.38 -10.18
C MET A 175 13.15 5.75 -10.07
N PRO A 176 14.11 5.99 -9.16
CA PRO A 176 14.81 7.29 -9.10
C PRO A 176 15.64 7.59 -10.34
N LYS A 177 16.15 6.57 -11.04
CA LYS A 177 16.87 6.75 -12.31
C LYS A 177 15.93 7.10 -13.45
N LEU A 178 14.77 6.46 -13.52
CA LEU A 178 13.73 6.76 -14.51
C LEU A 178 13.20 8.18 -14.33
N LEU A 179 12.93 8.59 -13.09
CA LEU A 179 12.41 9.93 -12.76
C LEU A 179 13.40 11.06 -13.10
N LYS A 180 14.71 10.78 -13.19
CA LYS A 180 15.71 11.75 -13.67
C LYS A 180 15.73 11.90 -15.19
N LYS A 181 15.22 10.91 -15.93
CA LYS A 181 15.33 10.84 -17.40
C LYS A 181 13.99 11.02 -18.13
N LEU A 182 12.87 10.74 -17.47
CA LEU A 182 11.54 10.67 -18.07
C LEU A 182 10.52 11.44 -17.23
N ASN A 183 9.47 11.93 -17.88
CA ASN A 183 8.32 12.53 -17.21
C ASN A 183 7.39 11.46 -16.62
N ASP A 184 6.61 11.82 -15.60
CA ASP A 184 5.67 10.93 -14.90
C ASP A 184 4.75 10.13 -15.85
N LYS A 185 4.26 10.77 -16.92
CA LYS A 185 3.42 10.12 -17.93
C LYS A 185 4.15 9.02 -18.71
N GLN A 186 5.42 9.25 -19.05
CA GLN A 186 6.23 8.28 -19.79
C GLN A 186 6.55 7.07 -18.91
N ILE A 187 6.82 7.29 -17.63
CA ILE A 187 7.07 6.24 -16.64
C ILE A 187 5.81 5.39 -16.45
N ALA A 188 4.64 6.01 -16.33
CA ALA A 188 3.38 5.29 -16.23
C ALA A 188 3.10 4.41 -17.47
N ILE A 189 3.33 4.94 -18.68
CA ILE A 189 3.16 4.16 -19.92
C ILE A 189 4.16 3.01 -19.99
N LEU A 190 5.43 3.26 -19.65
CA LEU A 190 6.47 2.22 -19.65
C LEU A 190 6.13 1.10 -18.67
N GLY A 191 5.67 1.45 -17.46
CA GLY A 191 5.20 0.46 -16.48
C GLY A 191 4.02 -0.38 -16.98
N MET A 192 3.02 0.26 -17.59
CA MET A 192 1.87 -0.45 -18.18
C MET A 192 2.30 -1.40 -19.30
N VAL A 193 3.23 -0.99 -20.17
CA VAL A 193 3.75 -1.84 -21.25
C VAL A 193 4.56 -3.01 -20.69
N SER A 194 5.38 -2.78 -19.67
CA SER A 194 6.11 -3.84 -18.99
C SER A 194 5.19 -4.87 -18.36
N GLU A 195 4.11 -4.46 -17.69
CA GLU A 195 3.13 -5.40 -17.12
C GLU A 195 2.39 -6.23 -18.19
N ILE A 196 2.19 -5.70 -19.39
CA ILE A 196 1.58 -6.45 -20.50
C ILE A 196 2.54 -7.48 -21.08
N ILE A 197 3.83 -7.15 -21.14
CA ILE A 197 4.87 -8.02 -21.73
C ILE A 197 5.24 -9.17 -20.76
N GLY A 198 5.15 -8.93 -19.45
CA GLY A 198 5.51 -9.88 -18.40
C GLY A 198 6.76 -9.46 -17.64
#